data_AF-A0A8S0FX61-F1
#
_entry.id   AF-A0A8S0FX61-F1
#
_cell.length_a   1.000
_cell.length_b   1.000
_cell.length_c   1.000
_cell.angle_alpha   90.00
_cell.angle_beta   90.00
_cell.angle_gamma   90.00
#
_symmetry.space_group_name_H-M   'P 1'
#
loop_
_entity.id
_entity.type
_entity.pdbx_description
1 polymer ?
#
loop_
_entity_poly.entity_id
_entity_poly.type
_entity_poly.pdbx_seq_one_letter_code
_entity_poly.pdbx_strand_id
1 'polypeptide(L)'
;MAGDFDVLRDTFTTRSGREVALELYVDRGNLDRAPWAMTSLKNSMKWDEERFGLEYDLDIYMIVAVDFFNMGAMENKGLNIFNSKYVLARTDTATDKDYLDIERVIGHEYFHNWTGNRVTCRDWFQLSLKEGLTVFRDQVIQL
;
A
#
# COMPACT_ATOMS: atom_id res chain seq x y z
N MET A 1 -13.59 8.69 -1.62
CA MET A 1 -14.38 7.50 -1.23
C MET A 1 -15.55 7.97 -0.39
N ALA A 2 -16.71 7.30 -0.45
CA ALA A 2 -17.84 7.57 0.46
C ALA A 2 -18.45 6.23 0.89
N GLY A 3 -18.75 6.08 2.17
CA GLY A 3 -19.25 4.83 2.76
C GLY A 3 -19.15 4.86 4.29
N ASP A 4 -19.65 3.79 4.92
CA ASP A 4 -19.49 3.56 6.35
C ASP A 4 -18.43 2.49 6.58
N PHE A 5 -17.37 2.83 7.32
CA PHE A 5 -16.17 1.99 7.46
C PHE A 5 -15.75 1.90 8.91
N ASP A 6 -15.18 0.76 9.26
CA ASP A 6 -14.22 0.75 10.36
C ASP A 6 -12.86 1.25 9.86
N VAL A 7 -12.11 1.91 10.73
CA VAL A 7 -10.81 2.50 10.37
C VAL A 7 -9.75 2.07 11.38
N LEU A 8 -8.75 1.33 10.90
CA LEU A 8 -7.52 1.09 11.65
C LEU A 8 -6.61 2.30 11.45
N ARG A 9 -6.26 2.98 12.55
CA ARG A 9 -5.40 4.16 12.57
C ARG A 9 -4.05 3.83 13.19
N ASP A 10 -2.99 4.30 12.57
CA ASP A 10 -1.62 4.18 13.06
C ASP A 10 -0.79 5.39 12.56
N THR A 11 0.50 5.42 12.87
CA THR A 11 1.42 6.49 12.45
C THR A 11 2.74 5.92 11.94
N PHE A 12 3.39 6.66 11.04
CA PHE A 12 4.78 6.44 10.66
C PHE A 12 5.55 7.75 10.70
N THR A 13 6.74 7.76 11.29
CA THR A 13 7.62 8.93 11.28
C THR A 13 8.72 8.72 10.26
N THR A 14 8.80 9.60 9.26
CA THR A 14 9.84 9.53 8.24
C THR A 14 11.22 9.85 8.83
N ARG A 15 12.29 9.46 8.14
CA ARG A 15 13.67 9.75 8.60
C ARG A 15 13.96 11.26 8.76
N SER A 16 13.25 12.15 8.07
CA SER A 16 13.36 13.60 8.25
C SER A 16 12.50 14.16 9.40
N GLY A 17 11.71 13.31 10.05
CA GLY A 17 10.87 13.64 11.20
C GLY A 17 9.43 14.01 10.87
N ARG A 18 8.95 13.80 9.63
CA ARG A 18 7.53 14.00 9.31
C ARG A 18 6.71 12.88 9.92
N GLU A 19 5.72 13.21 10.75
CA GLU A 19 4.70 12.25 11.18
C GLU A 19 3.63 12.12 10.09
N VAL A 20 3.39 10.90 9.64
CA VAL A 20 2.39 10.53 8.63
C VAL A 20 1.29 9.73 9.33
N ALA A 21 0.06 10.21 9.25
CA ALA A 21 -1.11 9.48 9.70
C ALA A 21 -1.41 8.34 8.71
N LEU A 22 -1.55 7.12 9.21
CA LEU A 22 -1.91 5.95 8.41
C LEU A 22 -3.35 5.57 8.72
N GLU A 23 -4.18 5.45 7.68
CA GLU A 23 -5.59 5.12 7.83
C GLU A 23 -5.99 3.99 6.88
N LEU A 24 -6.35 2.85 7.44
CA LEU A 24 -6.81 1.68 6.70
C LEU A 24 -8.31 1.48 6.92
N TYR A 25 -9.08 1.82 5.89
CA TYR A 25 -10.54 1.74 5.84
C TYR A 25 -10.98 0.37 5.36
N VAL A 26 -11.82 -0.29 6.16
CA VAL A 26 -12.40 -1.61 5.86
C VAL A 26 -13.88 -1.61 6.18
N ASP A 27 -14.65 -2.50 5.55
CA ASP A 27 -16.05 -2.69 5.90
C ASP A 27 -16.21 -3.04 7.40
N ARG A 28 -17.33 -2.61 7.99
CA ARG A 28 -17.64 -2.84 9.40
C ARG A 28 -17.48 -4.31 9.79
N GLY A 29 -16.78 -4.56 10.90
CA GLY A 29 -16.51 -5.90 11.43
C GLY A 29 -15.22 -6.55 10.92
N ASN A 30 -14.43 -5.87 10.07
CA ASN A 30 -13.20 -6.41 9.49
C ASN A 30 -11.90 -5.88 10.11
N LEU A 31 -11.97 -5.08 11.19
CA LEU A 31 -10.77 -4.49 11.82
C LEU A 31 -9.74 -5.52 12.28
N ASP A 32 -10.20 -6.69 12.73
CA ASP A 32 -9.32 -7.77 13.21
C ASP A 32 -8.50 -8.42 12.08
N ARG A 33 -8.84 -8.16 10.81
CA ARG A 33 -8.13 -8.64 9.62
C ARG A 33 -7.20 -7.59 8.98
N ALA A 34 -7.22 -6.36 9.47
CA ALA A 34 -6.45 -5.22 8.97
C ALA A 34 -4.98 -5.09 9.45
N PRO A 35 -4.55 -5.62 10.62
CA PRO A 35 -3.22 -5.31 11.17
C PRO A 35 -2.03 -5.72 10.30
N TRP A 36 -2.15 -6.80 9.52
CA TRP A 36 -1.06 -7.25 8.65
C TRP A 36 -0.78 -6.23 7.55
N ALA A 37 -1.82 -5.75 6.86
CA ALA A 37 -1.66 -4.72 5.82
C ALA A 37 -1.06 -3.42 6.37
N MET A 38 -1.46 -2.98 7.57
CA MET A 38 -0.86 -1.81 8.24
C MET A 38 0.63 -2.03 8.54
N THR A 39 1.00 -3.24 8.96
CA THR A 39 2.40 -3.62 9.20
C THR A 39 3.20 -3.61 7.90
N SER A 40 2.67 -4.21 6.84
CA SER A 40 3.29 -4.21 5.51
C SER A 40 3.47 -2.78 4.96
N LEU A 41 2.52 -1.87 5.20
CA LEU A 41 2.64 -0.47 4.80
C LEU A 41 3.84 0.20 5.50
N LYS A 42 3.95 0.07 6.82
CA LYS A 42 5.08 0.64 7.58
C LYS A 42 6.42 0.03 7.15
N ASN A 43 6.46 -1.29 6.90
CA ASN A 43 7.65 -1.96 6.37
C ASN A 43 8.03 -1.39 5.00
N SER A 44 7.06 -1.16 4.12
CA SER A 44 7.28 -0.59 2.79
C SER A 44 7.81 0.84 2.85
N MET A 45 7.24 1.67 3.74
CA MET A 45 7.72 3.04 4.00
C MET A 45 9.17 3.02 4.46
N LYS A 46 9.47 2.20 5.48
CA LYS A 46 10.81 2.10 6.06
C LYS A 46 11.85 1.59 5.07
N TRP A 47 11.50 0.55 4.31
CA TRP A 47 12.40 -0.05 3.35
C TRP A 47 12.73 0.91 2.19
N ASP A 48 11.76 1.70 1.71
CA ASP A 48 12.02 2.64 0.61
C ASP A 48 12.95 3.79 1.05
N GLU A 49 12.87 4.20 2.32
CA GLU A 49 13.83 5.13 2.92
C GLU A 49 15.24 4.54 3.00
N GLU A 50 15.36 3.27 3.39
CA GLU A 50 16.66 2.61 3.59
C GLU A 50 17.32 2.21 2.27
N ARG A 51 16.53 1.70 1.32
CA ARG A 51 17.04 1.12 0.07
C ARG A 51 17.19 2.17 -1.03
N PHE A 52 16.24 3.09 -1.16
CA PHE A 52 16.21 4.09 -2.23
C PHE A 52 16.30 5.53 -1.74
N GLY A 53 16.24 5.77 -0.43
CA GLY A 53 16.31 7.12 0.14
C GLY A 53 15.06 7.94 -0.10
N LEU A 54 13.90 7.29 -0.27
CA LEU A 54 12.65 7.92 -0.66
C LEU A 54 11.69 8.00 0.52
N GLU A 55 11.36 9.23 0.92
CA GLU A 55 10.36 9.50 1.97
C GLU A 55 8.99 9.75 1.38
N TYR A 56 7.95 9.47 2.17
CA TYR A 56 6.60 9.90 1.85
C TYR A 56 6.46 11.42 1.93
N ASP A 57 5.60 11.99 1.08
CA ASP A 57 5.56 13.43 0.79
C ASP A 57 4.26 14.14 1.19
N LEU A 58 3.31 13.41 1.80
CA LEU A 58 2.06 13.94 2.35
C LEU A 58 1.94 13.62 3.84
N ASP A 59 0.89 14.14 4.48
CA ASP A 59 0.66 14.02 5.92
C ASP A 59 -0.24 12.84 6.28
N ILE A 60 -0.97 12.28 5.31
CA ILE A 60 -1.90 11.16 5.51
C ILE A 60 -1.74 10.16 4.36
N TYR A 61 -1.62 8.88 4.71
CA TYR A 61 -1.69 7.76 3.77
C TYR A 61 -2.95 6.95 4.03
N MET A 62 -3.90 7.00 3.10
CA MET A 62 -5.16 6.24 3.21
C MET A 62 -5.13 5.02 2.30
N ILE A 63 -5.59 3.88 2.82
CA ILE A 63 -5.90 2.67 2.06
C ILE A 63 -7.36 2.34 2.28
N VAL A 64 -8.10 2.01 1.22
CA VAL A 64 -9.47 1.53 1.34
C VAL A 64 -9.60 0.15 0.69
N ALA A 65 -10.05 -0.83 1.47
CA ALA A 65 -10.38 -2.16 0.99
C ALA A 65 -11.80 -2.21 0.41
N VAL A 66 -11.96 -2.81 -0.76
CA VAL A 66 -13.24 -3.03 -1.44
C VAL A 66 -13.35 -4.44 -1.99
N ASP A 67 -14.54 -5.02 -1.89
CA ASP A 67 -14.79 -6.39 -2.35
C ASP A 67 -14.93 -6.49 -3.87
N PHE A 68 -15.45 -5.45 -4.52
CA PHE A 68 -15.69 -5.42 -5.96
C PHE A 68 -14.67 -4.51 -6.67
N PHE A 69 -13.54 -5.10 -7.07
CA PHE A 69 -12.48 -4.38 -7.78
C PHE A 69 -11.87 -5.25 -8.88
N ASN A 70 -11.79 -4.70 -10.11
CA ASN A 70 -11.32 -5.45 -11.29
C ASN A 70 -9.80 -5.74 -11.25
N MET A 71 -9.03 -4.86 -10.62
CA MET A 71 -7.58 -4.99 -10.45
C MET A 71 -7.25 -5.47 -9.03
N GLY A 72 -5.97 -5.69 -8.74
CA GLY A 72 -5.52 -6.04 -7.40
C GLY A 72 -5.57 -4.85 -6.44
N ALA A 73 -4.97 -3.73 -6.83
CA ALA A 73 -5.02 -2.46 -6.14
C ALA A 73 -4.76 -1.30 -7.13
N MET A 74 -4.78 -0.07 -6.64
CA MET A 74 -4.58 1.14 -7.45
C MET A 74 -3.94 2.26 -6.62
N GLU A 75 -2.89 2.86 -7.18
CA GLU A 75 -1.93 3.73 -6.53
C GLU A 75 -2.38 5.19 -6.36
N ASN A 76 -3.69 5.49 -6.28
CA ASN A 76 -4.15 6.88 -6.27
C ASN A 76 -3.47 7.65 -5.13
N LYS A 77 -2.87 8.79 -5.45
CA LYS A 77 -1.96 9.54 -4.58
C LYS A 77 -2.62 9.87 -3.22
N GLY A 78 -2.12 9.24 -2.15
CA GLY A 78 -2.61 9.43 -0.79
C GLY A 78 -3.94 8.73 -0.45
N LEU A 79 -4.57 8.04 -1.41
CA LEU A 79 -5.82 7.28 -1.22
C LEU A 79 -5.81 6.04 -2.11
N ASN A 80 -5.04 5.03 -1.75
CA ASN A 80 -5.03 3.80 -2.51
C ASN A 80 -6.34 3.02 -2.31
N ILE A 81 -6.76 2.32 -3.36
CA ILE A 81 -7.94 1.46 -3.34
C ILE A 81 -7.48 0.04 -3.63
N PHE A 82 -7.79 -0.89 -2.74
CA PHE A 82 -7.35 -2.27 -2.80
C PHE A 82 -8.55 -3.20 -2.92
N ASN A 83 -8.39 -4.28 -3.69
CA ASN A 83 -9.25 -5.44 -3.54
C ASN A 83 -9.03 -6.02 -2.12
N SER A 84 -10.11 -6.31 -1.39
CA SER A 84 -10.08 -6.86 -0.03
C SER A 84 -9.16 -8.08 0.13
N LYS A 85 -8.98 -8.88 -0.93
CA LYS A 85 -8.03 -10.00 -0.99
C LYS A 85 -6.59 -9.60 -0.64
N TYR A 86 -6.17 -8.40 -1.01
CA TYR A 86 -4.82 -7.88 -0.79
C TYR A 86 -4.72 -6.97 0.46
N VAL A 87 -5.69 -7.08 1.38
CA VAL A 87 -5.69 -6.34 2.64
C VAL A 87 -6.03 -7.24 3.83
N LEU A 88 -7.11 -8.03 3.73
CA LEU A 88 -7.72 -8.70 4.86
C LEU A 88 -7.06 -10.06 5.12
N ALA A 89 -6.37 -10.21 6.24
CA ALA A 89 -5.76 -11.48 6.66
C ALA A 89 -5.92 -11.75 8.15
N ARG A 90 -6.24 -13.00 8.46
CA ARG A 90 -6.22 -13.60 9.81
C ARG A 90 -5.75 -15.04 9.66
N THR A 91 -5.07 -15.59 10.67
CA THR A 91 -4.36 -16.88 10.56
C THR A 91 -5.27 -18.09 10.29
N ASP A 92 -6.55 -17.97 10.61
CA ASP A 92 -7.59 -18.97 10.34
C ASP A 92 -8.28 -18.80 8.97
N THR A 93 -8.07 -17.67 8.28
CA THR A 93 -8.70 -17.36 6.99
C THR A 93 -7.73 -17.14 5.83
N ALA A 94 -6.46 -16.85 6.12
CA ALA A 94 -5.42 -16.49 5.13
C ALA A 94 -4.24 -17.45 5.24
N THR A 95 -3.75 -17.90 4.08
CA THR A 95 -2.56 -18.75 3.97
C THR A 95 -1.28 -17.92 4.04
N ASP A 96 -0.13 -18.55 4.30
CA ASP A 96 1.17 -17.87 4.24
C ASP A 96 1.39 -17.14 2.90
N LYS A 97 0.90 -17.72 1.80
CA LYS A 97 0.95 -17.08 0.49
C LYS A 97 0.12 -15.79 0.45
N ASP A 98 -1.05 -15.76 1.09
CA ASP A 98 -1.88 -14.55 1.15
C ASP A 98 -1.18 -13.45 1.96
N TYR A 99 -0.51 -13.79 3.07
CA TYR A 99 0.29 -12.83 3.83
C TYR A 99 1.41 -12.21 2.97
N LEU A 100 2.15 -13.03 2.23
CA LEU A 100 3.21 -12.56 1.33
C LEU A 100 2.66 -11.76 0.15
N ASP A 101 1.52 -12.16 -0.41
CA ASP A 101 0.87 -11.43 -1.50
C ASP A 101 0.35 -10.06 -1.02
N ILE A 102 -0.19 -9.96 0.20
CA ILE A 102 -0.58 -8.69 0.83
C ILE A 102 0.65 -7.79 0.99
N GLU A 103 1.74 -8.31 1.54
CA GLU A 103 2.96 -7.52 1.74
C GLU A 103 3.50 -6.97 0.40
N ARG A 104 3.56 -7.83 -0.62
CA ARG A 104 4.00 -7.45 -1.96
C ARG A 104 3.13 -6.37 -2.58
N VAL A 105 1.80 -6.53 -2.56
CA VAL A 105 0.88 -5.59 -3.22
C VAL A 105 0.80 -4.28 -2.45
N ILE A 106 0.79 -4.31 -1.10
CA ILE A 106 0.88 -3.09 -0.29
C ILE A 106 2.18 -2.32 -0.60
N GLY A 107 3.30 -3.02 -0.69
CA GLY A 107 4.57 -2.41 -1.10
C GLY A 107 4.52 -1.84 -2.51
N HIS A 108 4.00 -2.59 -3.48
CA HIS A 108 3.85 -2.18 -4.87
C HIS A 108 3.13 -0.82 -5.00
N GLU A 109 1.94 -0.69 -4.39
CA GLU A 109 1.17 0.56 -4.46
C GLU A 109 1.86 1.72 -3.72
N TYR A 110 2.54 1.42 -2.60
CA TYR A 110 3.33 2.42 -1.89
C TYR A 110 4.49 2.94 -2.74
N PHE A 111 5.22 2.05 -3.41
CA PHE A 111 6.37 2.41 -4.24
C PHE A 111 6.00 3.26 -5.45
N HIS A 112 4.80 3.05 -6.01
CA HIS A 112 4.25 3.93 -7.04
C HIS A 112 4.15 5.40 -6.60
N ASN A 113 4.16 5.71 -5.29
CA ASN A 113 4.22 7.08 -4.79
C ASN A 113 5.36 7.89 -5.44
N TRP A 114 6.48 7.23 -5.72
CA TRP A 114 7.61 7.79 -6.46
C TRP A 114 7.62 7.35 -7.93
N THR A 115 7.53 6.04 -8.19
CA THR A 115 7.65 5.44 -9.53
C THR A 115 6.31 5.25 -10.21
N GLY A 116 5.58 6.34 -10.44
CA GLY A 116 4.27 6.34 -11.09
C GLY A 116 3.48 7.63 -10.83
N ASN A 117 3.60 8.15 -9.60
CA ASN A 117 2.92 9.36 -9.16
C ASN A 117 3.82 10.60 -9.27
N ARG A 118 4.94 10.65 -8.54
CA ARG A 118 5.86 11.82 -8.57
C ARG A 118 6.55 11.98 -9.92
N VAL A 119 6.94 10.86 -10.53
CA VAL A 119 7.34 10.79 -11.94
C VAL A 119 6.35 9.87 -12.63
N THR A 120 5.59 10.41 -13.58
CA THR A 120 4.49 9.70 -14.24
C THR A 120 4.74 9.51 -15.74
N CYS A 121 3.91 8.68 -16.36
CA CYS A 121 3.99 8.38 -17.79
C CYS A 121 3.54 9.59 -18.62
N ARG A 122 4.32 9.94 -19.65
CA ARG A 122 3.91 10.95 -20.65
C ARG A 122 2.66 10.50 -21.43
N ASP A 123 2.60 9.22 -21.74
CA ASP A 123 1.52 8.55 -22.45
C ASP A 123 1.47 7.06 -22.08
N TRP A 124 0.36 6.39 -22.41
CA TRP A 124 0.12 5.00 -22.00
C TRP A 124 1.04 3.96 -22.66
N PHE A 125 1.74 4.30 -23.75
CA PHE A 125 2.76 3.40 -24.30
C PHE A 125 3.96 3.25 -23.37
N GLN A 126 4.13 4.19 -22.44
CA GLN A 126 5.15 4.16 -21.39
C GLN A 126 4.69 3.42 -20.13
N LEU A 127 3.59 2.64 -20.16
CA LEU A 127 3.06 1.99 -18.95
C LEU A 127 4.15 1.18 -18.21
N SER A 128 5.01 0.47 -18.94
CA SER A 128 6.12 -0.30 -18.35
C SER A 128 7.16 0.56 -17.61
N LEU A 129 7.23 1.87 -17.87
CA LEU A 129 8.09 2.78 -17.10
C LEU A 129 7.73 2.75 -15.62
N LYS A 130 6.42 2.87 -15.30
CA LYS A 130 5.96 2.82 -13.91
C LYS A 130 5.78 1.38 -13.43
N GLU A 131 5.16 0.53 -14.24
CA GLU A 131 4.83 -0.85 -13.85
C GLU A 131 6.07 -1.71 -13.72
N GLY A 132 6.93 -1.75 -14.74
CA GLY A 132 8.12 -2.59 -14.73
C GLY A 132 9.10 -2.21 -13.62
N LEU A 133 9.29 -0.90 -13.39
CA LEU A 133 10.15 -0.41 -12.32
C LEU A 133 9.55 -0.68 -10.93
N THR A 134 8.23 -0.55 -10.77
CA THR A 134 7.56 -0.78 -9.48
C THR A 134 7.48 -2.27 -9.15
N VAL A 135 7.24 -3.13 -10.14
CA VAL A 135 7.36 -4.60 -9.99
C VAL A 135 8.76 -4.99 -9.56
N PHE A 136 9.80 -4.43 -10.19
CA PHE A 136 11.18 -4.70 -9.74
C PHE A 136 11.38 -4.32 -8.27
N ARG A 137 10.84 -3.16 -7.84
CA ARG A 137 10.93 -2.70 -6.44
C ARG A 137 10.19 -3.63 -5.47
N ASP A 138 9.02 -4.14 -5.82
CA ASP A 138 8.27 -5.09 -4.97
C ASP A 138 8.94 -6.47 -4.86
N GLN A 139 9.71 -6.88 -5.86
CA GLN A 139 10.48 -8.13 -5.81
C GLN A 139 11.70 -8.02 -4.90
N VAL A 140 12.37 -6.85 -4.88
CA VAL A 140 13.60 -6.68 -4.10
C VAL A 140 13.37 -6.33 -2.63
N ILE A 141 12.16 -6.00 -2.20
CA ILE A 141 11.83 -5.90 -0.76
C ILE A 141 11.70 -7.28 -0.11
N GLN A 142 11.44 -8.33 -0.90
CA GLN A 142 11.36 -9.72 -0.43
C GLN A 142 12.73 -10.41 -0.32
N LEU A 143 13.83 -9.69 -0.62
CA LEU A 143 15.22 -10.18 -0.59
C LEU A 143 16.01 -9.55 0.57
#